data_AF-A0A6I3ZPL4-F1
#
_entry.id   AF-A0A6I3ZPL4-F1
#
_cell.length_a   1.000
_cell.length_b   1.000
_cell.length_c   1.000
_cell.angle_alpha   90.00
_cell.angle_beta   90.00
_cell.angle_gamma   90.00
#
_symmetry.space_group_name_H-M   'P 1'
#
loop_
_entity.id
_entity.type
_entity.pdbx_description
1 polymer ?
#
loop_
_entity_poly.entity_id
_entity_poly.type
_entity_poly.pdbx_seq_one_letter_code
_entity_poly.pdbx_strand_id
1 'polypeptide(L)' 'MKPEYDEAMARARAALAVLNRAAAELSKPDQDPEAARAVLHHLHDDLHHHQSSSDAPSVAQPARR' A
#
# COMPACT_ATOMS: atom_id res chain seq x y z
N MET A 1 15.85 12.44 -13.97
CA MET A 1 15.04 12.31 -12.74
C MET A 1 15.65 11.20 -11.89
N LYS A 2 15.60 11.32 -10.56
CA LYS A 2 16.16 10.30 -9.66
C LYS A 2 15.17 9.14 -9.58
N PRO A 3 15.53 7.92 -10.01
CA PRO A 3 14.59 6.80 -10.09
C PRO A 3 13.96 6.45 -8.73
N GLU A 4 14.68 6.69 -7.63
CA GLU A 4 14.20 6.45 -6.26
C GLU A 4 13.08 7.42 -5.87
N TYR A 5 13.11 8.66 -6.38
CA TYR A 5 12.06 9.64 -6.15
C TYR A 5 10.79 9.27 -6.91
N ASP A 6 10.92 8.86 -8.16
CA ASP A 6 9.78 8.45 -8.99
C ASP A 6 9.11 7.20 -8.41
N GLU A 7 9.89 6.25 -7.90
CA GLU A 7 9.41 5.07 -7.20
C GLU A 7 8.68 5.43 -5.89
N ALA A 8 9.27 6.31 -5.06
CA ALA A 8 8.63 6.78 -3.84
C ALA A 8 7.29 7.50 -4.13
N MET A 9 7.25 8.31 -5.18
CA MET A 9 6.04 8.98 -5.63
C MET A 9 5.00 7.99 -6.19
N ALA A 10 5.42 6.95 -6.90
CA ALA A 10 4.53 5.88 -7.34
C ALA A 10 3.90 5.13 -6.16
N ARG A 11 4.70 4.79 -5.13
CA ARG A 11 4.20 4.20 -3.88
C ARG A 11 3.22 5.12 -3.15
N ALA A 12 3.53 6.40 -3.03
CA ALA A 12 2.65 7.38 -2.40
C ALA A 12 1.30 7.49 -3.13
N ARG A 13 1.31 7.51 -4.47
CA ARG A 13 0.08 7.53 -5.28
C ARG A 13 -0.74 6.25 -5.13
N ALA A 14 -0.09 5.09 -5.07
CA ALA A 14 -0.77 3.82 -4.85
C ALA A 14 -1.45 3.78 -3.47
N ALA A 15 -0.73 4.16 -2.40
CA ALA A 15 -1.31 4.24 -1.05
C ALA A 15 -2.49 5.20 -0.98
N LEU A 16 -2.39 6.36 -1.63
CA LEU A 16 -3.49 7.33 -1.69
C LEU A 16 -4.72 6.78 -2.42
N ALA A 17 -4.53 6.02 -3.50
CA ALA A 17 -5.64 5.40 -4.24
C ALA A 17 -6.39 4.37 -3.36
N VAL A 18 -5.66 3.55 -2.61
CA VAL A 18 -6.24 2.58 -1.66
C VAL A 18 -7.04 3.29 -0.57
N LEU A 19 -6.49 4.36 0.02
CA LEU A 19 -7.17 5.18 1.04
C LEU A 19 -8.45 5.82 0.51
N ASN A 20 -8.41 6.39 -0.71
CA ASN A 20 -9.58 7.00 -1.32
C ASN A 20 -10.69 5.98 -1.59
N ARG A 21 -10.32 4.76 -2.02
CA ARG A 21 -11.28 3.67 -2.21
C ARG A 21 -11.93 3.28 -0.89
N ALA A 22 -11.14 3.08 0.16
CA ALA A 22 -11.67 2.73 1.48
C ALA A 22 -12.57 3.84 2.03
N ALA A 23 -12.20 5.11 1.88
CA ALA A 23 -13.01 6.25 2.28
C ALA A 23 -14.35 6.32 1.52
N ALA A 24 -14.33 6.07 0.21
CA ALA A 24 -15.55 6.04 -0.61
C ALA A 24 -16.48 4.90 -0.16
N GLU A 25 -15.92 3.72 0.09
CA GLU A 25 -16.68 2.58 0.61
C GLU A 25 -17.27 2.89 1.99
N LEU A 26 -16.47 3.46 2.91
CA LEU A 26 -16.83 3.81 4.29
C LEU A 26 -17.83 4.98 4.42
N SER A 27 -17.97 5.79 3.37
CA SER A 27 -18.86 6.96 3.36
C SER A 27 -20.31 6.63 3.00
N LYS A 28 -20.62 5.36 2.72
CA LYS A 28 -21.96 4.95 2.28
C LYS A 28 -22.93 5.03 3.46
N PRO A 29 -24.12 5.66 3.28
CA PRO A 29 -25.02 5.98 4.39
C PRO A 29 -25.66 4.74 5.06
N ASP A 30 -25.79 3.63 4.34
CA ASP A 30 -26.40 2.37 4.84
C ASP A 30 -25.37 1.25 5.01
N GLN A 31 -24.13 1.61 5.35
CA GLN A 31 -23.08 0.62 5.40
C GLN A 31 -23.18 -0.26 6.65
N ASP A 32 -23.23 -1.56 6.41
CA ASP A 32 -23.19 -2.58 7.46
C ASP A 32 -21.86 -2.50 8.24
N PRO A 33 -21.89 -2.45 9.58
CA PRO A 33 -20.68 -2.46 10.41
C PRO A 33 -19.74 -3.65 10.13
N GLU A 34 -20.26 -4.84 9.77
CA GLU A 34 -19.40 -5.96 9.39
C GLU A 34 -18.73 -5.74 8.03
N ALA A 35 -19.45 -5.15 7.07
CA ALA A 35 -18.87 -4.73 5.80
C ALA A 35 -17.82 -3.62 5.99
N ALA A 36 -18.06 -2.66 6.87
CA ALA A 36 -17.09 -1.61 7.22
C ALA A 36 -15.82 -2.21 7.85
N ARG A 37 -15.98 -3.20 8.74
CA ARG A 37 -14.85 -3.93 9.34
C ARG A 37 -14.04 -4.68 8.29
N ALA A 38 -14.69 -5.34 7.33
CA ALA A 38 -14.00 -5.99 6.21
C ALA A 38 -13.22 -5.00 5.35
N VAL A 39 -13.78 -3.82 5.05
CA VAL A 39 -13.08 -2.74 4.33
C VAL A 39 -11.84 -2.27 5.09
N LEU A 40 -11.92 -2.13 6.41
CA LEU A 40 -10.77 -1.75 7.25
C LEU A 40 -9.69 -2.84 7.29
N HIS A 41 -10.07 -4.12 7.34
CA HIS A 41 -9.11 -5.23 7.26
C HIS A 41 -8.38 -5.24 5.91
N HIS A 42 -9.12 -5.12 4.80
CA HIS A 42 -8.51 -5.04 3.47
C HIS A 42 -7.59 -3.81 3.33
N LEU A 43 -7.99 -2.65 3.87
CA LEU A 43 -7.16 -1.46 3.87
C LEU A 43 -5.83 -1.69 4.61
N HIS A 44 -5.87 -2.33 5.78
CA HIS A 44 -4.67 -2.67 6.54
C HIS A 44 -3.75 -3.60 5.73
N ASP A 45 -4.32 -4.66 5.15
CA ASP A 45 -3.55 -5.65 4.39
C ASP A 45 -2.93 -5.03 3.14
N ASP A 46 -3.69 -4.24 2.37
CA ASP A 46 -3.21 -3.54 1.19
C ASP A 46 -2.04 -2.60 1.54
N LEU A 47 -2.17 -1.80 2.61
CA LEU A 47 -1.10 -0.90 3.06
C LEU A 47 0.15 -1.66 3.55
N HIS A 48 -0.03 -2.78 4.25
CA HIS A 48 1.09 -3.61 4.72
C HIS A 48 1.83 -4.27 3.55
N HIS A 49 1.12 -4.77 2.54
CA HIS A 49 1.75 -5.36 1.34
C HIS A 49 2.56 -4.32 0.55
N HIS A 50 2.06 -3.08 0.45
CA HIS A 50 2.79 -1.98 -0.20
C HIS A 50 4.06 -1.53 0.55
N GLN A 51 4.14 -1.78 1.86
CA GLN A 51 5.34 -1.52 2.65
C GLN A 51 6.34 -2.68 2.56
N SER A 52 5.88 -3.92 2.60
CA SER A 52 6.74 -5.10 2.55
C SER A 52 7.35 -5.36 1.17
N SER A 53 6.69 -4.97 0.07
CA SER A 53 7.28 -5.07 -1.27
C SER A 53 8.44 -4.10 -1.51
N SER A 54 8.79 -3.27 -0.53
CA SER A 54 9.86 -2.27 -0.61
C SER A 54 11.09 -2.59 0.26
N ASP A 55 11.11 -3.73 0.98
CA ASP A 55 12.23 -4.11 1.85
C ASP A 55 13.06 -5.24 1.22
N ALA A 56 13.63 -4.96 0.04
CA ALA A 56 14.75 -5.74 -0.49
C ALA A 56 15.57 -4.88 -1.45
N PRO A 57 16.63 -4.18 -0.99
CA PRO A 57 17.80 -4.08 -1.82
C PRO A 57 18.41 -5.49 -1.83
N SER A 58 18.09 -6.29 -2.85
CA SER A 58 18.86 -7.51 -3.16
C SER A 58 20.24 -7.06 -3.65
N VAL A 59 21.08 -6.63 -2.72
CA VAL A 59 22.51 -6.41 -2.98
C VAL A 59 23.10 -7.81 -3.09
N ALA A 60 23.25 -8.28 -4.32
CA ALA A 60 24.05 -9.46 -4.62
C ALA A 60 25.43 -9.28 -3.94
N GLN A 61 25.72 -10.12 -2.95
CA GLN A 61 27.03 -10.17 -2.32
C GLN A 61 28.10 -10.42 -3.40
N PRO A 62 29.19 -9.64 -3.46
CA PRO A 62 30.30 -10.00 -4.32
C PRO A 62 30.91 -11.30 -3.80
N ALA A 63 30.84 -12.35 -4.60
CA ALA A 63 31.54 -13.60 -4.35
C ALA A 63 33.05 -13.29 -4.24
N ARG A 64 33.58 -13.30 -3.00
CA ARG A 64 35.03 -13.31 -2.78
C ARG A 64 35.55 -14.69 -3.15
N ARG A 65 36.45 -14.73 -4.12
CA ARG A 65 37.45 -15.78 -4.29
C ARG A 65 38.77 -15.15 -4.65
#